data_AF-A0A378NQD3-F1
#
_entry.id   AF-A0A378NQD3-F1
#
_cell.length_a   1.000
_cell.length_b   1.000
_cell.length_c   1.000
_cell.angle_alpha   90.00
_cell.angle_beta   90.00
_cell.angle_gamma   90.00
#
_symmetry.space_group_name_H-M   'P 1'
#
loop_
_entity.id
_entity.type
_entity.pdbx_description
1 polymer ?
#
loop_
_entity_poly.entity_id
_entity_poly.type
_entity_poly.pdbx_seq_one_letter_code
_entity_poly.pdbx_strand_id
1 'polypeptide(L)'
;MLRKTYKKLLSTGIALSLGFSISYTILPNQSAYAFNWGNAIGAVAITGIQYQQLEKQLNYLDSDGRHEYFNQMKSELGENTDPYYNTLLDNIMNRLTYAISLTDPSIKDKPYNYFINPSEEYNAFCTVGHNLSVNTGMFKLLNNNEDELAIVIAHELAHGEEEHVQSSAKKSFSVQLLTNLYASQNPNIISIIGANVLQNNMIAKGITKVQEQDADDIAFNYATSAGYNIGAGAATWQRFIDKMGESKTNFVGELFSPSDHPSHQSRRDNYSDKLTDYSNNKVKVDSKTGTISVNRHDFITPVPANDMSSQERAYLIAGNLAAVYHNHPKNPPEAYLSGNTIYMGNQAIMVVEYGENSNSIVNKLNSIR
;
A
#
# COMPACT_ATOMS: atom_id res chain seq x y z
N MET A 1 -55.48 16.38 15.25
CA MET A 1 -56.87 16.38 14.72
C MET A 1 -56.82 16.87 13.27
N LEU A 2 -57.22 16.01 12.29
CA LEU A 2 -57.86 16.28 10.99
C LEU A 2 -57.48 17.53 10.13
N ARG A 3 -57.50 17.56 8.79
CA ARG A 3 -57.53 16.63 7.63
C ARG A 3 -57.65 17.58 6.41
N LYS A 4 -57.00 17.24 5.29
CA LYS A 4 -57.40 17.48 3.87
C LYS A 4 -57.50 18.97 3.41
N THR A 5 -57.22 19.34 2.15
CA THR A 5 -57.82 18.80 0.92
C THR A 5 -57.08 19.33 -0.33
N TYR A 6 -56.77 18.43 -1.27
CA TYR A 6 -56.44 18.75 -2.67
C TYR A 6 -57.73 18.96 -3.48
N LYS A 7 -57.76 19.97 -4.36
CA LYS A 7 -58.79 20.12 -5.40
C LYS A 7 -58.21 19.78 -6.78
N LYS A 8 -58.92 18.87 -7.46
CA LYS A 8 -58.84 18.55 -8.90
C LYS A 8 -59.36 19.72 -9.74
N LEU A 9 -58.79 19.89 -10.92
CA LEU A 9 -59.50 20.33 -12.13
C LEU A 9 -59.05 19.45 -13.29
N LEU A 10 -60.02 18.95 -14.05
CA LEU A 10 -59.92 17.90 -15.06
C LEU A 10 -60.97 18.21 -16.12
N SER A 11 -60.56 18.33 -17.38
CA SER A 11 -61.35 18.16 -18.64
C SER A 11 -60.52 18.80 -19.76
N THR A 12 -60.29 18.27 -20.96
CA THR A 12 -60.81 17.18 -21.83
C THR A 12 -59.94 17.33 -23.11
N GLY A 13 -59.50 16.36 -23.91
CA GLY A 13 -60.04 15.07 -24.35
C GLY A 13 -59.93 15.01 -25.90
N ILE A 14 -59.51 13.86 -26.44
CA ILE A 14 -59.73 13.24 -27.79
C ILE A 14 -58.51 12.30 -28.00
N ALA A 15 -58.54 10.96 -27.87
CA ALA A 15 -59.39 9.86 -28.34
C ALA A 15 -58.85 9.17 -29.62
N LEU A 16 -58.67 7.84 -29.52
CA LEU A 16 -58.69 6.73 -30.53
C LEU A 16 -57.74 5.62 -30.02
N SER A 17 -58.15 4.56 -29.29
CA SER A 17 -58.99 3.38 -29.67
C SER A 17 -58.34 2.58 -30.81
N LEU A 18 -58.12 1.25 -30.86
CA LEU A 18 -58.58 -0.03 -30.26
C LEU A 18 -57.41 -1.05 -30.48
N GLY A 19 -57.28 -2.25 -29.92
CA GLY A 19 -58.15 -3.19 -29.21
C GLY A 19 -57.39 -4.53 -29.02
N PHE A 20 -57.83 -5.32 -28.03
CA PHE A 20 -57.41 -6.70 -27.68
C PHE A 20 -57.60 -7.69 -28.86
N SER A 21 -56.90 -8.84 -28.99
CA SER A 21 -57.09 -10.03 -28.14
C SER A 21 -56.16 -11.23 -28.47
N ILE A 22 -55.71 -11.91 -27.39
CA ILE A 22 -55.66 -13.37 -27.08
C ILE A 22 -54.69 -14.33 -27.82
N SER A 23 -53.70 -14.79 -27.02
CA SER A 23 -53.12 -16.14 -26.79
C SER A 23 -52.87 -17.15 -27.93
N TYR A 24 -51.64 -17.70 -28.00
CA TYR A 24 -51.31 -19.12 -27.72
C TYR A 24 -49.77 -19.29 -27.65
N THR A 25 -49.38 -20.26 -26.83
CA THR A 25 -48.04 -20.78 -26.47
C THR A 25 -47.03 -20.96 -27.60
N ILE A 26 -45.73 -20.81 -27.28
CA ILE A 26 -44.64 -21.83 -27.35
C ILE A 26 -43.31 -21.07 -27.17
N LEU A 27 -42.50 -21.43 -26.17
CA LEU A 27 -41.08 -21.06 -26.14
C LEU A 27 -40.37 -21.87 -27.24
N PRO A 28 -39.63 -21.23 -28.15
CA PRO A 28 -38.33 -21.82 -28.45
C PRO A 28 -37.19 -20.81 -28.66
N ASN A 29 -36.05 -21.26 -28.14
CA ASN A 29 -34.67 -21.01 -28.56
C ASN A 29 -34.14 -19.57 -28.63
N GLN A 30 -33.22 -19.31 -27.70
CA GLN A 30 -32.14 -18.36 -27.86
C GLN A 30 -31.34 -18.67 -29.12
N SER A 31 -31.27 -17.71 -30.04
CA SER A 31 -30.08 -17.54 -30.87
C SER A 31 -30.07 -16.17 -31.57
N ALA A 32 -28.89 -15.57 -31.50
CA ALA A 32 -28.35 -14.48 -32.31
C ALA A 32 -28.99 -13.10 -32.15
N TYR A 33 -28.33 -12.24 -31.37
CA TYR A 33 -28.51 -10.79 -31.44
C TYR A 33 -27.92 -10.26 -32.76
N ALA A 34 -28.80 -9.83 -33.66
CA ALA A 34 -28.46 -8.92 -34.75
C ALA A 34 -28.84 -7.48 -34.37
N PHE A 35 -27.92 -6.57 -34.67
CA PHE A 35 -27.87 -5.15 -34.29
C PHE A 35 -28.86 -4.29 -35.10
N ASN A 36 -29.47 -3.27 -34.47
CA ASN A 36 -30.33 -2.26 -35.13
C ASN A 36 -29.71 -0.85 -34.96
N TRP A 37 -29.71 -0.06 -36.04
CA TRP A 37 -28.81 1.06 -36.36
C TRP A 37 -29.38 2.46 -36.07
N GLY A 38 -30.07 2.67 -34.94
CA GLY A 38 -30.84 3.91 -34.72
C GLY A 38 -30.60 4.64 -33.41
N ASN A 39 -29.49 5.39 -33.31
CA ASN A 39 -29.35 6.57 -32.44
C ASN A 39 -29.46 6.43 -30.90
N ALA A 40 -29.15 5.28 -30.32
CA ALA A 40 -28.83 5.21 -28.90
C ALA A 40 -27.94 4.00 -28.60
N ILE A 41 -27.01 4.17 -27.65
CA ILE A 41 -26.26 3.11 -26.96
C ILE A 41 -25.00 2.63 -27.74
N GLY A 42 -23.91 3.38 -27.56
CA GLY A 42 -22.56 2.94 -27.90
C GLY A 42 -22.10 1.82 -26.95
N ALA A 43 -22.65 0.62 -27.11
CA ALA A 43 -22.13 -0.58 -26.48
C ALA A 43 -20.90 -1.03 -27.29
N VAL A 44 -19.72 -0.54 -26.90
CA VAL A 44 -18.47 -1.08 -27.43
C VAL A 44 -18.32 -2.50 -26.90
N ALA A 45 -18.48 -3.48 -27.78
CA ALA A 45 -18.10 -4.86 -27.50
C ALA A 45 -16.57 -4.91 -27.44
N ILE A 46 -15.99 -5.01 -26.24
CA ILE A 46 -14.55 -5.27 -26.13
C ILE A 46 -14.31 -6.68 -26.69
N THR A 47 -13.45 -6.78 -27.71
CA THR A 47 -13.06 -8.07 -28.29
C THR A 47 -11.75 -8.56 -27.67
N GLY A 48 -11.50 -9.87 -27.67
CA GLY A 48 -10.23 -10.44 -27.20
C GLY A 48 -8.99 -9.86 -27.89
N ILE A 49 -9.14 -9.33 -29.11
CA ILE A 49 -8.06 -8.66 -29.87
C ILE A 49 -7.60 -7.37 -29.18
N GLN A 50 -8.52 -6.58 -28.61
CA GLN A 50 -8.17 -5.34 -27.92
C GLN A 50 -7.42 -5.63 -26.61
N TYR A 51 -7.82 -6.66 -25.87
CA TYR A 51 -7.09 -7.14 -24.69
C TYR A 51 -5.70 -7.67 -25.06
N GLN A 52 -5.58 -8.42 -26.15
CA GLN A 52 -4.28 -8.89 -26.64
C GLN A 52 -3.36 -7.72 -27.03
N GLN A 53 -3.91 -6.64 -27.59
CA GLN A 53 -3.13 -5.44 -27.90
C GLN A 53 -2.67 -4.71 -26.63
N LEU A 54 -3.54 -4.58 -25.62
CA LEU A 54 -3.15 -4.02 -24.32
C LEU A 54 -2.05 -4.86 -23.67
N GLU A 55 -2.18 -6.19 -23.69
CA GLU A 55 -1.18 -7.08 -23.12
C GLU A 55 0.18 -6.93 -23.79
N LYS A 56 0.23 -6.83 -25.12
CA LYS A 56 1.49 -6.52 -25.84
C LYS A 56 2.12 -5.20 -25.38
N GLN A 57 1.31 -4.18 -25.13
CA GLN A 57 1.79 -2.87 -24.70
C GLN A 57 2.27 -2.89 -23.25
N LEU A 58 1.55 -3.55 -22.35
CA LEU A 58 1.99 -3.75 -20.97
C LEU A 58 3.27 -4.60 -20.90
N ASN A 59 3.40 -5.62 -21.75
CA ASN A 59 4.63 -6.41 -21.84
C ASN A 59 5.80 -5.56 -22.33
N TYR A 60 5.58 -4.69 -23.33
CA TYR A 60 6.62 -3.74 -23.75
C TYR A 60 7.04 -2.79 -22.62
N LEU A 61 6.08 -2.25 -21.85
CA LEU A 61 6.38 -1.41 -20.70
C LEU A 61 7.06 -2.17 -19.55
N ASP A 62 6.83 -3.48 -19.44
CA ASP A 62 7.50 -4.33 -18.45
C ASP A 62 8.93 -4.71 -18.85
N SER A 63 9.21 -4.80 -20.16
CA SER A 63 10.51 -5.15 -20.71
C SER A 63 11.23 -3.96 -21.36
N ASP A 64 11.27 -3.89 -22.69
CA ASP A 64 12.15 -3.01 -23.47
C ASP A 64 11.84 -1.52 -23.26
N GLY A 65 10.57 -1.20 -23.03
CA GLY A 65 10.07 0.16 -22.84
C GLY A 65 10.16 0.68 -21.39
N ARG A 66 10.60 -0.15 -20.43
CA ARG A 66 10.55 0.21 -19.00
C ARG A 66 11.34 1.48 -18.66
N HIS A 67 12.51 1.68 -19.28
CA HIS A 67 13.36 2.84 -19.03
C HIS A 67 12.83 4.10 -19.72
N GLU A 68 12.22 3.96 -20.90
CA GLU A 68 11.54 5.07 -21.57
C GLU A 68 10.34 5.54 -20.73
N TYR A 69 9.56 4.59 -20.22
CA TYR A 69 8.45 4.89 -19.32
C TYR A 69 8.91 5.56 -18.02
N PHE A 70 9.97 5.05 -17.39
CA PHE A 70 10.59 5.66 -16.22
C PHE A 70 11.00 7.13 -16.46
N ASN A 71 11.66 7.41 -17.59
CA ASN A 71 12.07 8.77 -17.94
C ASN A 71 10.86 9.68 -18.19
N GLN A 72 9.78 9.16 -18.78
CA GLN A 72 8.53 9.89 -18.90
C GLN A 72 7.93 10.20 -17.52
N MET A 73 7.89 9.22 -16.60
CA MET A 73 7.41 9.44 -15.23
C MET A 73 8.22 10.56 -14.55
N LYS A 74 9.54 10.54 -14.65
CA LYS A 74 10.42 11.59 -14.13
C LYS A 74 10.14 12.96 -14.75
N SER A 75 9.89 13.00 -16.06
CA SER A 75 9.56 14.26 -16.76
C SER A 75 8.20 14.83 -16.36
N GLU A 76 7.20 13.98 -16.09
CA GLU A 76 5.84 14.41 -15.74
C GLU A 76 5.72 14.79 -14.26
N LEU A 77 6.34 14.01 -13.37
CA LEU A 77 6.23 14.19 -11.92
C LEU A 77 7.30 15.12 -11.36
N GLY A 78 8.40 15.32 -12.10
CA GLY A 78 9.60 16.00 -11.62
C GLY A 78 10.46 15.09 -10.74
N GLU A 79 11.71 15.49 -10.54
CA GLU A 79 12.67 14.77 -9.70
C GLU A 79 13.18 15.67 -8.59
N ASN A 80 13.12 15.17 -7.35
CA ASN A 80 13.81 15.74 -6.22
C ASN A 80 15.24 15.15 -6.17
N THR A 81 16.23 16.01 -6.35
CA THR A 81 17.66 15.66 -6.40
C THR A 81 18.39 15.94 -5.09
N ASP A 82 17.67 16.18 -3.98
CA ASP A 82 18.25 16.39 -2.66
C ASP A 82 19.15 15.19 -2.27
N PRO A 83 20.46 15.40 -2.01
CA PRO A 83 21.39 14.31 -1.74
C PRO A 83 21.06 13.50 -0.49
N TYR A 84 20.46 14.12 0.53
CA TYR A 84 20.11 13.44 1.77
C TYR A 84 18.98 12.44 1.53
N TYR A 85 17.89 12.86 0.88
CA TYR A 85 16.78 11.97 0.57
C TYR A 85 17.17 10.87 -0.40
N ASN A 86 17.93 11.19 -1.44
CA ASN A 86 18.37 10.18 -2.42
C ASN A 86 19.33 9.15 -1.79
N THR A 87 20.26 9.58 -0.92
CA THR A 87 21.13 8.64 -0.19
C THR A 87 20.32 7.69 0.70
N LEU A 88 19.29 8.23 1.37
CA LEU A 88 18.41 7.42 2.21
C LEU A 88 17.63 6.39 1.38
N LEU A 89 17.05 6.80 0.26
CA LEU A 89 16.36 5.89 -0.66
C LEU A 89 17.31 4.84 -1.25
N ASP A 90 18.52 5.24 -1.65
CA ASP A 90 19.55 4.33 -2.18
C ASP A 90 19.92 3.25 -1.15
N ASN A 91 20.12 3.62 0.11
CA ASN A 91 20.43 2.65 1.16
C ASN A 91 19.29 1.64 1.35
N ILE A 92 18.04 2.12 1.33
CA ILE A 92 16.86 1.27 1.45
C ILE A 92 16.74 0.32 0.26
N MET A 93 16.83 0.84 -0.97
CA MET A 93 16.74 0.05 -2.18
C MET A 93 17.85 -1.00 -2.24
N ASN A 94 19.09 -0.63 -1.92
CA ASN A 94 20.21 -1.58 -1.91
C ASN A 94 20.00 -2.71 -0.90
N ARG A 95 19.54 -2.40 0.32
CA ARG A 95 19.31 -3.41 1.37
C ARG A 95 18.14 -4.33 1.02
N LEU A 96 17.00 -3.76 0.60
CA LEU A 96 15.81 -4.52 0.25
C LEU A 96 16.05 -5.40 -0.98
N THR A 97 16.55 -4.83 -2.08
CA THR A 97 16.79 -5.61 -3.32
C THR A 97 17.83 -6.69 -3.12
N TYR A 98 18.87 -6.45 -2.30
CA TYR A 98 19.80 -7.52 -1.92
C TYR A 98 19.09 -8.65 -1.18
N ALA A 99 18.28 -8.34 -0.15
CA ALA A 99 17.56 -9.34 0.63
C ALA A 99 16.56 -10.13 -0.23
N ILE A 100 15.78 -9.44 -1.07
CA ILE A 100 14.84 -10.06 -2.03
C ILE A 100 15.60 -11.00 -2.96
N SER A 101 16.79 -10.59 -3.45
CA SER A 101 17.58 -11.40 -4.38
C SER A 101 18.10 -12.72 -3.82
N LEU A 102 17.97 -12.95 -2.51
CA LEU A 102 18.29 -14.21 -1.84
C LEU A 102 17.15 -15.23 -1.97
N THR A 103 15.91 -14.77 -2.12
CA THR A 103 14.70 -15.61 -2.26
C THR A 103 14.11 -15.57 -3.67
N ASP A 104 14.17 -14.41 -4.33
CA ASP A 104 13.79 -14.20 -5.72
C ASP A 104 14.97 -13.59 -6.51
N PRO A 105 15.81 -14.42 -7.15
CA PRO A 105 16.93 -13.93 -7.94
C PRO A 105 16.53 -13.11 -9.18
N SER A 106 15.27 -13.19 -9.65
CA SER A 106 14.82 -12.53 -10.88
C SER A 106 14.89 -11.01 -10.81
N ILE A 107 14.84 -10.44 -9.59
CA ILE A 107 15.08 -9.01 -9.35
C ILE A 107 16.45 -8.53 -9.84
N LYS A 108 17.44 -9.43 -9.97
CA LYS A 108 18.76 -9.11 -10.55
C LYS A 108 18.72 -8.97 -12.07
N ASP A 109 17.82 -9.69 -12.73
CA ASP A 109 17.63 -9.62 -14.17
C ASP A 109 16.77 -8.40 -14.55
N LYS A 110 15.82 -8.02 -13.68
CA LYS A 110 14.96 -6.84 -13.82
C LYS A 110 15.10 -5.92 -12.59
N PRO A 111 16.24 -5.23 -12.40
CA PRO A 111 16.45 -4.35 -11.25
C PRO A 111 15.51 -3.15 -11.29
N TYR A 112 15.05 -2.67 -10.14
CA TYR A 112 14.15 -1.51 -10.06
C TYR A 112 14.80 -0.22 -10.57
N ASN A 113 14.05 0.57 -11.34
CA ASN A 113 14.33 1.98 -11.52
C ASN A 113 13.57 2.75 -10.44
N TYR A 114 14.19 3.74 -9.80
CA TYR A 114 13.54 4.50 -8.74
C TYR A 114 13.99 5.95 -8.71
N PHE A 115 13.10 6.84 -8.27
CA PHE A 115 13.41 8.25 -8.05
C PHE A 115 12.48 8.85 -6.99
N ILE A 116 12.89 9.99 -6.45
CA ILE A 116 12.05 10.79 -5.56
C ILE A 116 11.39 11.88 -6.38
N ASN A 117 10.07 12.02 -6.29
CA ASN A 117 9.37 13.15 -6.87
C ASN A 117 9.12 14.25 -5.82
N PRO A 118 9.04 15.55 -6.23
CA PRO A 118 8.96 16.69 -5.31
C PRO A 118 7.58 16.87 -4.66
N SER A 119 6.63 15.97 -4.90
CA SER A 119 5.29 16.07 -4.30
C SER A 119 5.36 16.01 -2.78
N GLU A 120 4.55 16.85 -2.11
CA GLU A 120 4.39 16.89 -0.66
C GLU A 120 3.31 15.92 -0.16
N GLU A 121 2.62 15.22 -1.08
CA GLU A 121 1.68 14.16 -0.75
C GLU A 121 2.40 12.97 -0.09
N TYR A 122 1.75 12.31 0.87
CA TYR A 122 2.31 11.15 1.56
C TYR A 122 2.06 9.89 0.75
N ASN A 123 2.86 9.68 -0.29
CA ASN A 123 2.67 8.59 -1.22
C ASN A 123 3.98 7.96 -1.72
N ALA A 124 3.89 6.69 -2.11
CA ALA A 124 4.89 5.96 -2.87
C ALA A 124 4.14 4.98 -3.78
N PHE A 125 4.69 4.65 -4.94
CA PHE A 125 4.04 3.70 -5.83
C PHE A 125 5.02 2.99 -6.76
N CYS A 126 4.75 1.72 -7.03
CA CYS A 126 5.38 0.96 -8.11
C CYS A 126 4.48 0.89 -9.35
N THR A 127 5.06 1.09 -10.54
CA THR A 127 4.40 0.86 -11.83
C THR A 127 5.05 -0.28 -12.61
N VAL A 128 4.40 -0.68 -13.72
CA VAL A 128 4.83 -1.78 -14.58
C VAL A 128 6.29 -1.58 -15.01
N GLY A 129 7.06 -2.68 -15.06
CA GLY A 129 8.49 -2.63 -15.38
C GLY A 129 9.37 -2.20 -14.21
N HIS A 130 8.95 -2.45 -12.96
CA HIS A 130 9.72 -2.16 -11.74
C HIS A 130 10.17 -0.69 -11.68
N ASN A 131 9.24 0.23 -11.91
CA ASN A 131 9.46 1.66 -11.86
C ASN A 131 8.83 2.22 -10.59
N LEU A 132 9.65 2.58 -9.60
CA LEU A 132 9.23 3.09 -8.30
C LEU A 132 9.33 4.62 -8.26
N SER A 133 8.33 5.27 -7.68
CA SER A 133 8.40 6.68 -7.31
C SER A 133 8.01 6.86 -5.85
N VAL A 134 8.79 7.66 -5.13
CA VAL A 134 8.51 8.00 -3.74
C VAL A 134 8.35 9.51 -3.62
N ASN A 135 7.27 9.98 -3.01
CA ASN A 135 7.05 11.41 -2.84
C ASN A 135 7.92 11.95 -1.70
N THR A 136 8.40 13.18 -1.85
CA THR A 136 9.12 13.91 -0.79
C THR A 136 8.29 14.02 0.50
N GLY A 137 6.97 14.14 0.37
CA GLY A 137 6.04 14.14 1.50
C GLY A 137 6.14 12.88 2.37
N MET A 138 6.44 11.71 1.81
CA MET A 138 6.57 10.46 2.57
C MET A 138 7.76 10.51 3.54
N PHE A 139 8.91 11.00 3.07
CA PHE A 139 10.10 11.20 3.90
C PHE A 139 9.81 12.15 5.08
N LYS A 140 9.09 13.24 4.80
CA LYS A 140 8.69 14.22 5.82
C LYS A 140 7.68 13.66 6.80
N LEU A 141 6.67 12.93 6.29
CA LEU A 141 5.67 12.29 7.13
C LEU A 141 6.35 11.41 8.16
N LEU A 142 7.31 10.57 7.73
CA LEU A 142 8.05 9.59 8.55
C LEU A 142 9.29 10.18 9.25
N ASN A 143 9.48 11.50 9.21
CA ASN A 143 10.64 12.20 9.76
C ASN A 143 11.98 11.52 9.43
N ASN A 144 12.08 11.04 8.19
CA ASN A 144 13.24 10.36 7.63
C ASN A 144 13.67 9.09 8.39
N ASN A 145 12.75 8.47 9.14
CA ASN A 145 13.01 7.20 9.78
C ASN A 145 13.20 6.10 8.71
N GLU A 146 14.43 5.61 8.57
CA GLU A 146 14.79 4.61 7.56
C GLU A 146 14.00 3.30 7.74
N ASP A 147 13.80 2.84 8.97
CA ASP A 147 13.09 1.59 9.26
C ASP A 147 11.63 1.67 8.76
N GLU A 148 10.96 2.79 9.03
CA GLU A 148 9.56 3.01 8.62
C GLU A 148 9.45 3.24 7.10
N LEU A 149 10.36 4.03 6.51
CA LEU A 149 10.43 4.22 5.06
C LEU A 149 10.67 2.89 4.33
N ALA A 150 11.52 2.02 4.90
CA ALA A 150 11.79 0.71 4.32
C ALA A 150 10.55 -0.17 4.26
N ILE A 151 9.60 -0.05 5.18
CA ILE A 151 8.33 -0.79 5.10
C ILE A 151 7.46 -0.28 3.96
N VAL A 152 7.32 1.04 3.82
CA VAL A 152 6.56 1.64 2.71
C VAL A 152 7.16 1.20 1.37
N ILE A 153 8.48 1.25 1.25
CA ILE A 153 9.17 0.84 0.03
C ILE A 153 9.03 -0.67 -0.17
N ALA A 154 9.25 -1.51 0.84
CA ALA A 154 9.08 -2.96 0.74
C ALA A 154 7.68 -3.38 0.30
N HIS A 155 6.64 -2.63 0.71
CA HIS A 155 5.26 -2.82 0.25
C HIS A 155 5.11 -2.55 -1.25
N GLU A 156 5.69 -1.47 -1.76
CA GLU A 156 5.69 -1.19 -3.20
C GLU A 156 6.50 -2.21 -4.01
N LEU A 157 7.62 -2.71 -3.46
CA LEU A 157 8.37 -3.79 -4.10
C LEU A 157 7.54 -5.08 -4.13
N ALA A 158 6.85 -5.44 -3.04
CA ALA A 158 5.97 -6.60 -3.01
C ALA A 158 4.88 -6.54 -4.10
N HIS A 159 4.29 -5.36 -4.34
CA HIS A 159 3.35 -5.18 -5.45
C HIS A 159 3.98 -5.38 -6.84
N GLY A 160 5.25 -4.99 -7.02
CA GLY A 160 5.96 -5.19 -8.28
C GLY A 160 6.33 -6.66 -8.51
N GLU A 161 6.91 -7.32 -7.51
CA GLU A 161 7.37 -8.71 -7.59
C GLU A 161 6.19 -9.69 -7.78
N GLU A 162 5.03 -9.45 -7.14
CA GLU A 162 3.82 -10.30 -7.29
C GLU A 162 2.95 -9.91 -8.51
N GLU A 163 3.46 -9.07 -9.42
CA GLU A 163 2.76 -8.58 -10.62
C GLU A 163 1.39 -7.93 -10.33
N HIS A 164 1.15 -7.50 -9.09
CA HIS A 164 -0.11 -6.87 -8.65
C HIS A 164 -0.41 -5.63 -9.49
N VAL A 165 0.64 -4.88 -9.79
CA VAL A 165 0.64 -3.69 -10.62
C VAL A 165 0.18 -4.00 -12.06
N GLN A 166 0.72 -5.06 -12.67
CA GLN A 166 0.37 -5.44 -14.05
C GLN A 166 -1.06 -5.98 -14.13
N SER A 167 -1.45 -6.82 -13.15
CA SER A 167 -2.81 -7.34 -13.01
C SER A 167 -3.84 -6.23 -12.82
N SER A 168 -3.51 -5.24 -11.99
CA SER A 168 -4.35 -4.06 -11.77
C SER A 168 -4.46 -3.21 -13.04
N ALA A 169 -3.33 -2.91 -13.69
CA ALA A 169 -3.32 -2.18 -14.95
C ALA A 169 -4.28 -2.82 -15.96
N LYS A 170 -4.16 -4.13 -16.21
CA LYS A 170 -5.05 -4.88 -17.13
C LYS A 170 -6.55 -4.70 -16.83
N LYS A 171 -6.93 -4.58 -15.55
CA LYS A 171 -8.34 -4.42 -15.11
C LYS A 171 -8.84 -2.98 -15.19
N SER A 172 -7.95 -2.01 -15.00
CA SER A 172 -8.34 -0.60 -14.88
C SER A 172 -8.57 0.11 -16.22
N PHE A 173 -8.07 -0.43 -17.35
CA PHE A 173 -8.28 0.18 -18.67
C PHE A 173 -9.75 0.16 -19.09
N SER A 174 -10.32 1.35 -19.32
CA SER A 174 -11.69 1.48 -19.81
C SER A 174 -11.83 0.96 -21.24
N VAL A 175 -13.02 0.47 -21.57
CA VAL A 175 -13.42 0.05 -22.91
C VAL A 175 -13.08 1.10 -23.99
N GLN A 176 -13.33 2.38 -23.66
CA GLN A 176 -13.08 3.51 -24.54
C GLN A 176 -11.58 3.69 -24.79
N LEU A 177 -10.76 3.58 -23.74
CA LEU A 177 -9.31 3.67 -23.85
C LEU A 177 -8.76 2.51 -24.67
N LEU A 178 -9.17 1.26 -24.39
CA LEU A 178 -8.80 0.08 -25.17
C LEU A 178 -9.13 0.24 -26.66
N THR A 179 -10.29 0.83 -26.97
CA THR A 179 -10.70 1.10 -28.36
C THR A 179 -9.81 2.15 -29.02
N ASN A 180 -9.49 3.23 -28.31
CA ASN A 180 -8.57 4.25 -28.80
C ASN A 180 -7.16 3.68 -29.02
N LEU A 181 -6.65 2.88 -28.08
CA LEU A 181 -5.33 2.23 -28.20
C LEU A 181 -5.28 1.34 -29.44
N TYR A 182 -6.30 0.50 -29.64
CA TYR A 182 -6.41 -0.34 -30.82
C TYR A 182 -6.53 0.46 -32.13
N ALA A 183 -7.41 1.46 -32.18
CA ALA A 183 -7.67 2.25 -33.38
C ALA A 183 -6.48 3.13 -33.77
N SER A 184 -5.73 3.62 -32.78
CA SER A 184 -4.66 4.59 -33.00
C SER A 184 -3.47 4.02 -33.78
N GLN A 185 -3.24 2.69 -33.75
CA GLN A 185 -2.04 2.03 -34.28
C GLN A 185 -0.72 2.80 -33.96
N ASN A 186 -0.73 3.56 -32.85
CA ASN A 186 0.15 4.70 -32.67
C ASN A 186 1.43 4.23 -31.95
N PRO A 187 2.63 4.58 -32.45
CA PRO A 187 3.89 4.18 -31.83
C PRO A 187 4.10 4.85 -30.45
N ASN A 188 3.46 5.98 -30.16
CA ASN A 188 3.67 6.73 -28.91
C ASN A 188 2.77 6.27 -27.76
N ILE A 189 2.67 4.95 -27.57
CA ILE A 189 1.77 4.34 -26.59
C ILE A 189 2.13 4.66 -25.14
N ILE A 190 3.41 4.83 -24.85
CA ILE A 190 3.91 5.16 -23.51
C ILE A 190 3.32 6.50 -23.05
N SER A 191 3.22 7.48 -23.95
CA SER A 191 2.58 8.76 -23.63
C SER A 191 1.12 8.60 -23.18
N ILE A 192 0.37 7.70 -23.80
CA ILE A 192 -1.06 7.49 -23.50
C ILE A 192 -1.23 6.66 -22.24
N ILE A 193 -0.53 5.52 -22.14
CA ILE A 193 -0.63 4.62 -20.99
C ILE A 193 -0.03 5.29 -19.75
N GLY A 194 1.17 5.86 -19.88
CA GLY A 194 1.88 6.51 -18.78
C GLY A 194 1.10 7.65 -18.17
N ALA A 195 0.63 8.59 -19.00
CA ALA A 195 -0.17 9.72 -18.51
C ALA A 195 -1.48 9.26 -17.87
N ASN A 196 -2.18 8.27 -18.43
CA ASN A 196 -3.43 7.77 -17.84
C ASN A 196 -3.19 7.04 -16.51
N VAL A 197 -2.13 6.24 -16.43
CA VAL A 197 -1.74 5.51 -15.21
C VAL A 197 -1.43 6.47 -14.08
N LEU A 198 -0.61 7.50 -14.36
CA LEU A 198 -0.22 8.50 -13.38
C LEU A 198 -1.36 9.45 -13.00
N GLN A 199 -2.06 10.01 -13.99
CA GLN A 199 -3.07 11.05 -13.75
C GLN A 199 -4.35 10.51 -13.10
N ASN A 200 -4.72 9.25 -13.37
CA ASN A 200 -5.96 8.68 -12.85
C ASN A 200 -5.75 7.68 -11.71
N ASN A 201 -4.50 7.51 -11.23
CA ASN A 201 -4.15 6.51 -10.21
C ASN A 201 -4.70 5.11 -10.56
N MET A 202 -4.61 4.71 -11.83
CA MET A 202 -5.32 3.53 -12.35
C MET A 202 -4.80 2.23 -11.74
N ILE A 203 -3.49 2.15 -11.50
CA ILE A 203 -2.85 0.98 -10.89
C ILE A 203 -3.34 0.83 -9.45
N ALA A 204 -3.41 1.91 -8.70
CA ALA A 204 -3.90 1.87 -7.33
C ALA A 204 -5.36 1.38 -7.23
N LYS A 205 -6.23 1.89 -8.10
CA LYS A 205 -7.67 1.58 -8.09
C LYS A 205 -8.02 0.12 -8.38
N GLY A 206 -7.15 -0.61 -9.06
CA GLY A 206 -7.38 -2.02 -9.42
C GLY A 206 -6.72 -3.03 -8.48
N ILE A 207 -5.94 -2.57 -7.50
CA ILE A 207 -5.38 -3.44 -6.46
C ILE A 207 -6.48 -3.83 -5.48
N THR A 208 -6.58 -5.13 -5.19
CA THR A 208 -7.63 -5.68 -4.31
C THR A 208 -7.17 -5.76 -2.86
N LYS A 209 -8.12 -5.83 -1.92
CA LYS A 209 -7.82 -6.05 -0.49
C LYS A 209 -6.89 -7.24 -0.22
N VAL A 210 -7.06 -8.33 -0.97
CA VAL A 210 -6.24 -9.54 -0.82
C VAL A 210 -4.80 -9.25 -1.23
N GLN A 211 -4.60 -8.54 -2.34
CA GLN A 211 -3.27 -8.14 -2.81
C GLN A 211 -2.58 -7.17 -1.85
N GLU A 212 -3.32 -6.32 -1.15
CA GLU A 212 -2.77 -5.44 -0.09
C GLU A 212 -2.31 -6.21 1.14
N GLN A 213 -3.11 -7.19 1.57
CA GLN A 213 -2.76 -8.07 2.69
C GLN A 213 -1.52 -8.91 2.33
N ASP A 214 -1.48 -9.43 1.11
CA ASP A 214 -0.33 -10.17 0.58
C ASP A 214 0.92 -9.28 0.50
N ALA A 215 0.78 -8.06 -0.02
CA ALA A 215 1.88 -7.10 -0.06
C ALA A 215 2.37 -6.67 1.34
N ASP A 216 1.48 -6.50 2.33
CA ASP A 216 1.87 -6.27 3.73
C ASP A 216 2.68 -7.45 4.31
N ASP A 217 2.24 -8.66 4.02
CA ASP A 217 2.85 -9.89 4.51
C ASP A 217 4.26 -10.10 3.91
N ILE A 218 4.40 -9.86 2.60
CA ILE A 218 5.68 -9.92 1.89
C ILE A 218 6.60 -8.77 2.31
N ALA A 219 6.07 -7.54 2.46
CA ALA A 219 6.84 -6.40 2.91
C ALA A 219 7.48 -6.61 4.28
N PHE A 220 6.73 -7.20 5.22
CA PHE A 220 7.25 -7.59 6.52
C PHE A 220 8.46 -8.52 6.39
N ASN A 221 8.37 -9.53 5.51
CA ASN A 221 9.44 -10.49 5.29
C ASN A 221 10.66 -9.86 4.60
N TYR A 222 10.44 -9.00 3.60
CA TYR A 222 11.50 -8.27 2.90
C TYR A 222 12.27 -7.35 3.86
N ALA A 223 11.55 -6.52 4.62
CA ALA A 223 12.15 -5.60 5.57
C ALA A 223 12.91 -6.35 6.69
N THR A 224 12.30 -7.39 7.25
CA THR A 224 12.93 -8.24 8.28
C THR A 224 14.19 -8.92 7.76
N SER A 225 14.15 -9.49 6.55
CA SER A 225 15.29 -10.15 5.92
C SER A 225 16.42 -9.17 5.56
N ALA A 226 16.07 -7.91 5.27
CA ALA A 226 17.01 -6.81 5.06
C ALA A 226 17.56 -6.22 6.37
N GLY A 227 17.17 -6.77 7.53
CA GLY A 227 17.62 -6.35 8.86
C GLY A 227 17.04 -5.02 9.33
N TYR A 228 15.88 -4.62 8.81
CA TYR A 228 15.11 -3.49 9.35
C TYR A 228 14.38 -3.89 10.64
N ASN A 229 13.99 -2.89 11.42
CA ASN A 229 13.29 -3.09 12.68
C ASN A 229 11.97 -3.86 12.48
N ILE A 230 11.79 -4.95 13.21
CA ILE A 230 10.61 -5.84 13.13
C ILE A 230 9.30 -5.09 13.43
N GLY A 231 9.36 -4.05 14.25
CA GLY A 231 8.21 -3.22 14.62
C GLY A 231 7.94 -2.05 13.69
N ALA A 232 8.78 -1.85 12.65
CA ALA A 232 8.67 -0.71 11.76
C ALA A 232 7.30 -0.60 11.10
N GLY A 233 6.71 -1.71 10.65
CA GLY A 233 5.42 -1.63 9.95
C GLY A 233 4.27 -1.21 10.86
N ALA A 234 4.26 -1.68 12.11
CA ALA A 234 3.29 -1.23 13.10
C ALA A 234 3.55 0.23 13.52
N ALA A 235 4.81 0.63 13.66
CA ALA A 235 5.18 2.02 13.93
C ALA A 235 4.70 2.96 12.81
N THR A 236 4.95 2.60 11.55
CA THR A 236 4.53 3.36 10.36
C THR A 236 3.02 3.59 10.36
N TRP A 237 2.22 2.53 10.52
CA TRP A 237 0.77 2.70 10.55
C TRP A 237 0.27 3.45 11.78
N GLN A 238 0.93 3.31 12.93
CA GLN A 238 0.63 4.13 14.10
C GLN A 238 0.88 5.60 13.82
N ARG A 239 1.97 5.93 13.12
CA ARG A 239 2.29 7.28 12.71
C ARG A 239 1.26 7.89 11.76
N PHE A 240 0.78 7.11 10.79
CA PHE A 240 -0.36 7.52 9.95
C PHE A 240 -1.60 7.84 10.81
N ILE A 241 -1.93 6.99 11.78
CA ILE A 241 -3.05 7.24 12.71
C ILE A 241 -2.83 8.54 13.51
N ASP A 242 -1.62 8.78 13.99
CA ASP A 242 -1.32 9.95 14.84
C ASP A 242 -1.35 11.27 14.06
N LYS A 243 -0.86 11.27 12.81
CA LYS A 243 -0.77 12.50 11.99
C LYS A 243 -2.04 12.77 11.19
N MET A 244 -2.80 11.73 10.82
CA MET A 244 -3.95 11.84 9.90
C MET A 244 -5.29 11.44 10.53
N GLY A 245 -5.27 10.83 11.71
CA GLY A 245 -6.45 10.24 12.34
C GLY A 245 -6.86 8.89 11.74
N GLU A 246 -7.98 8.36 12.21
CA GLU A 246 -8.50 7.04 11.79
C GLU A 246 -9.35 7.10 10.51
N SER A 247 -9.58 8.30 9.97
CA SER A 247 -10.57 8.53 8.92
C SER A 247 -10.06 8.09 7.56
N LYS A 248 -10.91 7.36 6.81
CA LYS A 248 -10.73 7.00 5.39
C LYS A 248 -10.66 8.20 4.43
N THR A 249 -10.78 9.41 4.95
CA THR A 249 -10.97 10.63 4.18
C THR A 249 -10.13 11.72 4.82
N ASN A 250 -8.90 11.88 4.33
CA ASN A 250 -8.35 13.16 3.89
C ASN A 250 -6.96 12.93 3.26
N PHE A 251 -6.85 13.27 1.98
CA PHE A 251 -5.64 13.58 1.21
C PHE A 251 -4.63 12.46 0.84
N VAL A 252 -4.56 11.33 1.54
CA VAL A 252 -3.84 10.11 1.06
C VAL A 252 -4.77 9.12 0.33
N GLY A 253 -6.06 9.45 0.29
CA GLY A 253 -7.16 8.60 -0.17
C GLY A 253 -7.40 8.52 -1.69
N GLU A 254 -6.38 8.67 -2.54
CA GLU A 254 -6.52 8.33 -3.96
C GLU A 254 -5.59 7.22 -4.45
N LEU A 255 -4.58 6.81 -3.65
CA LEU A 255 -3.75 5.64 -3.94
C LEU A 255 -4.05 4.43 -3.03
N PHE A 256 -4.53 4.65 -1.81
CA PHE A 256 -4.88 3.58 -0.86
C PHE A 256 -6.40 3.49 -0.60
N SER A 257 -7.24 3.91 -1.56
CA SER A 257 -8.69 4.02 -1.36
C SER A 257 -9.47 3.65 -2.62
N PRO A 258 -9.82 2.38 -2.74
CA PRO A 258 -11.24 2.06 -2.82
C PRO A 258 -11.79 1.68 -1.44
N SER A 259 -13.11 1.56 -1.37
CA SER A 259 -13.86 1.18 -0.17
C SER A 259 -13.50 -0.20 0.42
N ASP A 260 -12.52 -0.90 -0.15
CA ASP A 260 -12.09 -2.26 0.16
C ASP A 260 -10.71 -2.40 0.84
N HIS A 261 -9.91 -1.34 1.05
CA HIS A 261 -8.64 -1.46 1.78
C HIS A 261 -8.84 -1.64 3.31
N PRO A 262 -7.96 -2.39 4.01
CA PRO A 262 -7.97 -2.44 5.47
C PRO A 262 -7.74 -1.05 6.09
N SER A 263 -8.33 -0.76 7.25
CA SER A 263 -8.09 0.50 7.95
C SER A 263 -6.63 0.59 8.46
N HIS A 264 -6.14 1.81 8.73
CA HIS A 264 -4.81 2.01 9.32
C HIS A 264 -4.61 1.20 10.61
N GLN A 265 -5.64 1.12 11.47
CA GLN A 265 -5.63 0.27 12.67
C GLN A 265 -5.47 -1.21 12.31
N SER A 266 -6.22 -1.71 11.33
CA SER A 266 -6.15 -3.11 10.92
C SER A 266 -4.79 -3.47 10.35
N ARG A 267 -4.14 -2.56 9.60
CA ARG A 267 -2.78 -2.78 9.08
C ARG A 267 -1.75 -2.75 10.21
N ARG A 268 -1.82 -1.74 11.10
CA ARG A 268 -0.99 -1.67 12.32
C ARG A 268 -1.08 -2.97 13.13
N ASP A 269 -2.30 -3.42 13.39
CA ASP A 269 -2.55 -4.60 14.23
C ASP A 269 -2.02 -5.87 13.53
N ASN A 270 -2.14 -6.00 12.20
CA ASN A 270 -1.52 -7.08 11.44
C ASN A 270 0.01 -7.11 11.62
N TYR A 271 0.70 -5.97 11.47
CA TYR A 271 2.15 -5.89 11.71
C TYR A 271 2.51 -6.16 13.18
N SER A 272 1.69 -5.71 14.13
CA SER A 272 1.89 -5.97 15.56
C SER A 272 1.76 -7.47 15.89
N ASP A 273 0.82 -8.16 15.26
CA ASP A 273 0.65 -9.61 15.42
C ASP A 273 1.85 -10.36 14.82
N LYS A 274 2.31 -9.96 13.62
CA LYS A 274 3.55 -10.51 13.02
C LYS A 274 4.78 -10.31 13.89
N LEU A 275 4.95 -9.13 14.50
CA LEU A 275 6.00 -8.87 15.49
C LEU A 275 5.89 -9.83 16.69
N THR A 276 4.67 -10.04 17.18
CA THR A 276 4.42 -10.94 18.31
C THR A 276 4.79 -12.37 17.97
N ASP A 277 4.38 -12.85 16.79
CA ASP A 277 4.72 -14.17 16.28
C ASP A 277 6.22 -14.33 16.06
N TYR A 278 6.88 -13.34 15.45
CA TYR A 278 8.32 -13.31 15.21
C TYR A 278 9.12 -13.47 16.51
N SER A 279 8.61 -12.89 17.60
CA SER A 279 9.21 -13.00 18.94
C SER A 279 8.95 -14.33 19.64
N ASN A 280 8.30 -15.33 19.01
CA ASN A 280 7.79 -16.54 19.65
C ASN A 280 6.74 -16.26 20.74
N ASN A 281 5.84 -15.30 20.49
CA ASN A 281 4.80 -14.86 21.43
C ASN A 281 5.34 -14.26 22.75
N LYS A 282 6.55 -13.69 22.69
CA LYS A 282 7.25 -13.17 23.87
C LYS A 282 7.02 -11.69 24.08
N VAL A 283 6.91 -10.92 23.00
CA VAL A 283 6.80 -9.47 23.01
C VAL A 283 5.45 -9.08 22.43
N LYS A 284 4.73 -8.18 23.09
CA LYS A 284 3.47 -7.63 22.59
C LYS A 284 3.32 -6.17 22.99
N VAL A 285 2.69 -5.37 22.13
CA VAL A 285 2.31 -3.99 22.42
C VAL A 285 0.80 -3.92 22.61
N ASP A 286 0.35 -3.27 23.68
CA ASP A 286 -1.04 -2.87 23.83
C ASP A 286 -1.30 -1.65 22.93
N SER A 287 -2.13 -1.85 21.89
CA SER A 287 -2.32 -0.85 20.84
C SER A 287 -3.05 0.43 21.29
N LYS A 288 -3.66 0.44 22.49
CA LYS A 288 -4.36 1.61 23.05
C LYS A 288 -3.46 2.45 23.95
N THR A 289 -2.59 1.79 24.70
CA THR A 289 -1.75 2.44 25.71
C THR A 289 -0.30 2.60 25.29
N GLY A 290 0.18 1.83 24.32
CA GLY A 290 1.60 1.73 23.98
C GLY A 290 2.41 0.92 24.98
N THR A 291 1.76 0.21 25.91
CA THR A 291 2.46 -0.62 26.90
C THR A 291 3.05 -1.84 26.23
N ILE A 292 4.38 -1.99 26.34
CA ILE A 292 5.11 -3.17 25.91
C ILE A 292 5.05 -4.20 27.02
N SER A 293 4.79 -5.44 26.66
CA SER A 293 4.85 -6.60 27.55
C SER A 293 5.85 -7.61 27.02
N VAL A 294 6.59 -8.23 27.94
CA VAL A 294 7.63 -9.23 27.67
C VAL A 294 7.38 -10.45 28.55
N ASN A 295 7.35 -11.66 27.98
CA ASN A 295 6.97 -12.89 28.67
C ASN A 295 5.65 -12.78 29.48
N ARG A 296 4.65 -12.05 28.94
CA ARG A 296 3.35 -11.77 29.58
C ARG A 296 3.42 -10.89 30.84
N HIS A 297 4.53 -10.20 31.05
CA HIS A 297 4.67 -9.19 32.10
C HIS A 297 4.77 -7.80 31.47
N ASP A 298 4.03 -6.84 32.01
CA ASP A 298 4.18 -5.45 31.61
C ASP A 298 5.62 -4.99 31.86
N PHE A 299 6.21 -4.39 30.84
CA PHE A 299 7.57 -3.89 30.84
C PHE A 299 7.59 -2.37 30.98
N ILE A 300 7.14 -1.65 29.96
CA ILE A 300 7.21 -0.20 29.89
C ILE A 300 6.13 0.37 28.96
N THR A 301 5.59 1.53 29.33
CA THR A 301 4.92 2.44 28.40
C THR A 301 5.92 3.57 28.09
N PRO A 302 6.59 3.55 26.94
CA PRO A 302 7.65 4.51 26.65
C PRO A 302 7.11 5.93 26.56
N VAL A 303 7.86 6.93 27.02
CA VAL A 303 7.46 8.33 26.77
C VAL A 303 7.56 8.65 25.28
N PRO A 304 6.77 9.60 24.74
CA PRO A 304 6.97 10.13 23.39
C PRO A 304 8.40 10.67 23.22
N ALA A 305 8.97 10.55 22.02
CA ALA A 305 10.32 11.01 21.73
C ALA A 305 10.39 11.62 20.33
N ASN A 306 11.18 12.68 20.18
CA ASN A 306 11.22 13.48 18.95
C ASN A 306 9.79 13.92 18.55
N ASP A 307 9.32 13.47 17.40
CA ASP A 307 7.97 13.71 16.89
C ASP A 307 7.08 12.45 16.85
N MET A 308 7.57 11.34 17.44
CA MET A 308 6.87 10.06 17.56
C MET A 308 5.96 10.05 18.79
N SER A 309 4.80 9.41 18.67
CA SER A 309 3.96 9.12 19.83
C SER A 309 4.57 8.03 20.72
N SER A 310 4.01 7.87 21.92
CA SER A 310 4.34 6.75 22.80
C SER A 310 4.08 5.40 22.12
N GLN A 311 2.98 5.27 21.39
CA GLN A 311 2.60 4.03 20.70
C GLN A 311 3.53 3.73 19.51
N GLU A 312 3.86 4.73 18.70
CA GLU A 312 4.80 4.59 17.57
C GLU A 312 6.17 4.11 18.08
N ARG A 313 6.71 4.80 19.09
CA ARG A 313 7.97 4.42 19.73
C ARG A 313 7.89 3.03 20.38
N ALA A 314 6.74 2.66 20.95
CA ALA A 314 6.55 1.34 21.55
C ALA A 314 6.74 0.20 20.54
N TYR A 315 6.24 0.35 19.31
CA TYR A 315 6.42 -0.66 18.28
C TYR A 315 7.89 -0.81 17.87
N LEU A 316 8.64 0.28 17.71
CA LEU A 316 10.08 0.20 17.38
C LEU A 316 10.89 -0.47 18.50
N ILE A 317 10.61 -0.16 19.77
CA ILE A 317 11.25 -0.81 20.92
C ILE A 317 10.86 -2.30 20.98
N ALA A 318 9.58 -2.61 20.78
CA ALA A 318 9.08 -3.97 20.76
C ALA A 318 9.70 -4.78 19.61
N GLY A 319 9.97 -4.16 18.45
CA GLY A 319 10.62 -4.82 17.32
C GLY A 319 12.07 -5.20 17.63
N ASN A 320 12.80 -4.32 18.31
CA ASN A 320 14.15 -4.63 18.80
C ASN A 320 14.13 -5.78 19.83
N LEU A 321 13.17 -5.78 20.76
CA LEU A 321 12.98 -6.89 21.69
C LEU A 321 12.61 -8.19 20.96
N ALA A 322 11.72 -8.12 19.97
CA ALA A 322 11.29 -9.27 19.18
C ALA A 322 12.49 -9.93 18.48
N ALA A 323 13.43 -9.13 17.94
CA ALA A 323 14.68 -9.64 17.38
C ALA A 323 15.52 -10.42 18.40
N VAL A 324 15.61 -9.96 19.65
CA VAL A 324 16.32 -10.68 20.72
C VAL A 324 15.65 -12.03 21.01
N TYR A 325 14.33 -12.05 21.18
CA TYR A 325 13.60 -13.28 21.51
C TYR A 325 13.49 -14.26 20.33
N HIS A 326 13.57 -13.76 19.10
CA HIS A 326 13.70 -14.61 17.92
C HIS A 326 15.04 -15.35 17.92
N ASN A 327 16.14 -14.61 18.14
CA ASN A 327 17.50 -15.16 18.08
C ASN A 327 17.90 -15.96 19.33
N HIS A 328 17.32 -15.63 20.48
CA HIS A 328 17.64 -16.23 21.78
C HIS A 328 16.38 -16.66 22.56
N PRO A 329 15.54 -17.56 22.02
CA PRO A 329 14.19 -17.83 22.53
C PRO A 329 14.13 -18.44 23.93
N LYS A 330 15.22 -19.05 24.40
CA LYS A 330 15.29 -19.69 25.73
C LYS A 330 16.12 -18.90 26.74
N ASN A 331 17.19 -18.26 26.29
CA ASN A 331 18.19 -17.61 27.14
C ASN A 331 18.55 -16.24 26.54
N PRO A 332 17.63 -15.27 26.56
CA PRO A 332 17.94 -13.92 26.09
C PRO A 332 19.07 -13.29 26.93
N PRO A 333 19.99 -12.54 26.30
CA PRO A 333 21.10 -11.88 26.98
C PRO A 333 20.61 -10.87 28.02
N GLU A 334 21.45 -10.56 29.00
CA GLU A 334 21.12 -9.53 30.00
C GLU A 334 21.04 -8.15 29.35
N ALA A 335 20.08 -7.37 29.81
CA ALA A 335 19.96 -5.96 29.51
C ALA A 335 21.03 -5.17 30.27
N TYR A 336 21.63 -4.20 29.60
CA TYR A 336 22.57 -3.26 30.22
C TYR A 336 22.46 -1.89 29.55
N LEU A 337 22.91 -0.85 30.26
CA LEU A 337 22.98 0.52 29.75
C LEU A 337 24.38 0.80 29.19
N SER A 338 24.45 1.38 27.99
CA SER A 338 25.67 1.94 27.43
C SER A 338 25.37 3.32 26.85
N GLY A 339 26.00 4.36 27.42
CA GLY A 339 25.61 5.74 27.14
C GLY A 339 24.17 6.00 27.61
N ASN A 340 23.31 6.42 26.68
CA ASN A 340 21.87 6.56 26.90
C ASN A 340 21.04 5.43 26.26
N THR A 341 21.67 4.38 25.73
CA THR A 341 20.97 3.29 25.04
C THR A 341 21.01 2.02 25.88
N ILE A 342 19.84 1.39 26.03
CA ILE A 342 19.72 0.07 26.63
C ILE A 342 19.92 -0.98 25.55
N TYR A 343 20.79 -1.93 25.82
CA TYR A 343 21.12 -3.06 24.94
C TYR A 343 20.73 -4.37 25.61
N MET A 344 20.47 -5.39 24.79
CA MET A 344 20.45 -6.80 25.20
C MET A 344 21.39 -7.57 24.27
N GLY A 345 22.55 -7.98 24.78
CA GLY A 345 23.65 -8.44 23.92
C GLY A 345 24.09 -7.32 22.97
N ASN A 346 24.17 -7.60 21.67
CA ASN A 346 24.54 -6.59 20.67
C ASN A 346 23.34 -5.81 20.11
N GLN A 347 22.11 -6.17 20.49
CA GLN A 347 20.90 -5.51 20.00
C GLN A 347 20.60 -4.28 20.84
N ALA A 348 20.56 -3.11 20.21
CA ALA A 348 20.00 -1.91 20.82
C ALA A 348 18.49 -2.11 21.00
N ILE A 349 17.97 -1.85 22.21
CA ILE A 349 16.55 -1.97 22.54
C ILE A 349 15.86 -0.62 22.46
N MET A 350 16.37 0.36 23.21
CA MET A 350 15.80 1.69 23.26
C MET A 350 16.83 2.73 23.68
N VAL A 351 16.75 3.92 23.12
CA VAL A 351 17.37 5.12 23.68
C VAL A 351 16.50 5.60 24.84
N VAL A 352 17.09 5.86 26.00
CA VAL A 352 16.41 6.34 27.20
C VAL A 352 16.17 7.85 27.08
N GLU A 353 14.92 8.26 27.22
CA GLU A 353 14.48 9.64 27.06
C GLU A 353 14.32 10.37 28.38
N TYR A 354 14.18 11.70 28.33
CA TYR A 354 13.91 12.49 29.53
C TYR A 354 12.60 12.05 30.20
N GLY A 355 12.68 11.76 31.50
CA GLY A 355 11.55 11.22 32.29
C GLY A 355 11.58 9.69 32.45
N GLU A 356 12.45 8.98 31.73
CA GLU A 356 12.66 7.55 31.88
C GLU A 356 13.83 7.25 32.84
N ASN A 357 13.67 6.23 33.70
CA ASN A 357 14.71 5.80 34.63
C ASN A 357 15.44 4.57 34.09
N SER A 358 16.64 4.76 33.54
CA SER A 358 17.43 3.70 32.90
C SER A 358 17.67 2.49 33.82
N ASN A 359 18.04 2.72 35.08
CA ASN A 359 18.28 1.65 36.06
C ASN A 359 17.01 0.82 36.32
N SER A 360 15.87 1.48 36.48
CA SER A 360 14.58 0.81 36.65
C SER A 360 14.21 -0.02 35.43
N ILE A 361 14.43 0.51 34.23
CA ILE A 361 14.11 -0.18 32.97
C ILE A 361 15.00 -1.42 32.81
N VAL A 362 16.31 -1.29 32.98
CA VAL A 362 17.27 -2.41 32.90
C VAL A 362 16.93 -3.50 33.92
N ASN A 363 16.70 -3.12 35.18
CA ASN A 363 16.36 -4.08 36.23
C ASN A 363 15.03 -4.78 35.94
N LYS A 364 14.02 -4.05 35.47
CA LYS A 364 12.72 -4.61 35.10
C LYS A 364 12.87 -5.60 33.96
N LEU A 365 13.55 -5.24 32.88
CA LEU A 365 13.74 -6.09 31.71
C LEU A 365 14.49 -7.39 32.07
N ASN A 366 15.55 -7.30 32.87
CA ASN A 366 16.29 -8.47 33.38
C ASN A 366 15.45 -9.38 34.28
N SER A 367 14.47 -8.82 35.00
CA SER A 367 13.58 -9.59 35.88
C SER A 367 12.48 -10.36 35.14
N ILE A 368 12.17 -9.98 33.89
CA ILE A 368 11.06 -10.54 33.08
C ILE A 368 11.55 -11.29 31.82
N ARG A 369 12.85 -11.53 31.69
CA ARG A 369 13.46 -12.12 30.50
C ARG A 369 13.22 -13.62 30.33
#